data_AF-A0A9P0PZK2-F1
#
_entry.id   AF-A0A9P0PZK2-F1
#
_cell.length_a   1.000
_cell.length_b   1.000
_cell.length_c   1.000
_cell.angle_alpha   90.00
_cell.angle_beta   90.00
_cell.angle_gamma   90.00
#
_symmetry.space_group_name_H-M   'P 1'
#
loop_
_entity.id
_entity.type
_entity.pdbx_description
1 polymer ?
#
loop_
_entity_poly.entity_id
_entity_poly.type
_entity_poly.pdbx_seq_one_letter_code
_entity_poly.pdbx_strand_id
1 'polypeptide(L)'
;MNDTYKERYENKVDEMFSFKANTNALKCELHPVFDIALSNCMATMLGFKNKIFPRSKIYTSNLSVNITPIRILRIDCGLISGAYCNGIEMHTLYEFDIDVEPGFKLTKEPQNVTYMSVKPRGRQFIDNITLEILDDVGNLVNFRGEKIIIKLELRRLSSAS
;
A
#
# COMPACT_ATOMS: atom_id res chain seq x y z
N MET A 1 13.75 -48.36 -18.13
CA MET A 1 13.07 -48.23 -16.83
C MET A 1 13.07 -46.74 -16.48
N ASN A 2 12.03 -46.06 -16.97
CA ASN A 2 11.53 -44.70 -16.78
C ASN A 2 12.49 -43.56 -16.38
N ASP A 3 12.88 -42.79 -17.40
CA ASP A 3 13.39 -41.41 -17.34
C ASP A 3 12.36 -40.39 -16.80
N THR A 4 11.15 -40.83 -16.45
CA THR A 4 10.07 -40.00 -15.90
C THR A 4 10.23 -39.69 -14.40
N TYR A 5 11.23 -40.29 -13.72
CA TYR A 5 11.47 -40.09 -12.28
C TYR A 5 12.51 -39.01 -11.97
N LYS A 6 13.35 -38.61 -12.94
CA LYS A 6 14.42 -37.63 -12.72
C LYS A 6 13.98 -36.17 -12.89
N GLU A 7 12.94 -35.90 -13.68
CA GLU A 7 12.47 -34.53 -13.96
C GLU A 7 11.58 -33.91 -12.87
N ARG A 8 11.25 -34.63 -11.78
CA ARG A 8 10.42 -34.09 -10.67
C ARG A 8 11.20 -33.51 -9.49
N TYR A 9 12.53 -33.53 -9.53
CA TYR A 9 13.39 -33.17 -8.39
C TYR A 9 14.36 -32.01 -8.65
N GLU A 10 14.10 -31.19 -9.66
CA GLU A 10 14.84 -29.95 -9.86
C GLU A 10 13.98 -28.77 -9.41
N ASN A 11 14.39 -28.14 -8.30
CA ASN A 11 13.85 -26.94 -7.64
C ASN A 11 12.81 -27.12 -6.52
N LYS A 12 13.00 -28.10 -5.62
CA LYS A 12 12.54 -27.91 -4.23
C LYS A 12 13.75 -27.51 -3.38
N VAL A 13 13.90 -26.21 -3.14
CA VAL A 13 14.57 -25.79 -1.91
C VAL A 13 13.73 -26.42 -0.80
N ASP A 14 14.28 -27.31 0.00
CA ASP A 14 13.59 -27.85 1.17
C ASP A 14 13.24 -26.66 2.07
N GLU A 15 12.02 -26.12 1.94
CA GLU A 15 11.56 -24.96 2.71
C GLU A 15 11.61 -25.33 4.20
N MET A 16 12.64 -24.85 4.91
CA MET A 16 12.82 -25.10 6.35
C MET A 16 11.69 -24.46 7.17
N PHE A 17 11.08 -23.40 6.65
CA PHE A 17 9.88 -22.77 7.15
C PHE A 17 9.26 -21.86 6.11
N SER A 18 7.97 -21.55 6.27
CA SER A 18 7.29 -20.54 5.47
C SER A 18 6.46 -19.59 6.34
N PHE A 19 6.34 -18.35 5.88
CA PHE A 19 5.42 -17.37 6.44
C PHE A 19 4.30 -17.12 5.44
N LYS A 20 3.07 -17.08 5.92
CA LYS A 20 1.89 -16.78 5.12
C LYS A 20 1.11 -15.63 5.74
N ALA A 21 0.83 -14.61 4.94
CA ALA A 21 -0.04 -13.53 5.37
C ALA A 21 -1.50 -14.02 5.39
N ASN A 22 -2.19 -13.77 6.50
CA ASN A 22 -3.63 -13.89 6.62
C ASN A 22 -4.20 -12.46 6.64
N THR A 23 -4.47 -11.95 5.43
CA THR A 23 -4.93 -10.57 5.20
C THR A 23 -6.31 -10.32 5.81
N ASN A 24 -7.18 -11.33 5.85
CA ASN A 24 -8.51 -11.24 6.47
C ASN A 24 -8.44 -10.92 7.97
N ALA A 25 -7.54 -11.58 8.69
CA ALA A 25 -7.38 -11.39 10.14
C ALA A 25 -6.29 -10.37 10.50
N LEU A 26 -5.60 -9.82 9.50
CA LEU A 26 -4.37 -9.03 9.65
C LEU A 26 -3.32 -9.76 10.51
N LYS A 27 -3.13 -11.06 10.26
CA LYS A 27 -2.20 -11.95 10.98
C LYS A 27 -1.15 -12.54 10.06
N CYS A 28 -0.08 -13.05 10.63
CA CYS A 28 0.91 -13.88 9.94
C CYS A 28 0.84 -15.31 10.47
N GLU A 29 0.95 -16.30 9.59
CA GLU A 29 1.05 -17.72 9.93
C GLU A 29 2.48 -18.19 9.65
N LEU A 30 3.09 -18.83 10.64
CA LEU A 30 4.40 -19.48 10.55
C LEU A 30 4.19 -20.99 10.46
N HIS A 31 4.79 -21.61 9.44
CA HIS A 31 4.80 -23.04 9.20
C HIS A 31 6.25 -23.56 9.32
N PRO A 32 6.68 -23.95 10.53
CA PRO A 32 8.04 -24.42 10.77
C PRO A 32 8.18 -25.93 10.53
N VAL A 33 9.19 -26.34 9.76
CA VAL A 33 9.59 -27.76 9.59
C VAL A 33 10.55 -28.20 10.71
N PHE A 34 11.28 -27.25 11.28
CA PHE A 34 12.16 -27.41 12.44
C PHE A 34 11.82 -26.40 13.53
N ASP A 35 12.31 -26.60 14.75
CA ASP A 35 12.14 -25.63 15.82
C ASP A 35 12.86 -24.32 15.45
N ILE A 36 12.14 -23.20 15.44
CA ILE A 36 12.65 -21.90 15.00
C ILE A 36 12.54 -20.87 16.11
N ALA A 37 13.62 -20.13 16.32
CA ALA A 37 13.62 -18.91 17.13
C ALA A 37 13.71 -17.70 16.19
N LEU A 38 12.72 -16.81 16.27
CA LEU A 38 12.77 -15.54 15.55
C LEU A 38 13.50 -14.50 16.40
N SER A 39 14.33 -13.67 15.76
CA SER A 39 14.91 -12.51 16.44
C SER A 39 13.78 -11.57 16.93
N ASN A 40 14.05 -10.79 17.98
CA ASN A 40 13.06 -9.86 18.54
C ASN A 40 12.44 -8.95 17.47
N CYS A 41 13.26 -8.35 16.60
CA CYS A 41 12.78 -7.46 15.56
C CYS A 41 11.89 -8.17 14.53
N MET A 42 12.25 -9.39 14.10
CA MET A 42 11.45 -10.18 13.15
C MET A 42 10.15 -10.68 13.78
N ALA A 43 10.21 -11.16 15.03
CA ALA A 43 9.02 -11.60 15.74
C ALA A 43 8.02 -10.45 15.88
N THR A 44 8.47 -9.28 16.36
CA THR A 44 7.61 -8.10 16.50
C THR A 44 7.08 -7.62 15.15
N MET A 45 7.91 -7.56 14.11
CA MET A 45 7.48 -7.17 12.75
C MET A 45 6.37 -8.07 12.21
N LEU A 46 6.47 -9.38 12.44
CA LEU A 46 5.51 -10.38 11.98
C LEU A 46 4.40 -10.66 13.00
N GLY A 47 4.29 -9.84 14.05
CA GLY A 47 3.25 -9.93 15.09
C GLY A 47 3.37 -11.12 16.04
N PHE A 48 4.50 -11.79 16.07
CA PHE A 48 4.80 -12.89 16.99
C PHE A 48 5.43 -12.37 18.29
N LYS A 49 5.13 -13.01 19.42
CA LYS A 49 5.92 -12.85 20.64
C LYS A 49 7.24 -13.59 20.47
N ASN A 50 8.34 -13.04 20.99
CA ASN A 50 9.62 -13.77 20.98
C ASN A 50 9.50 -15.04 21.83
N LYS A 51 9.65 -16.19 21.16
CA LYS A 51 9.71 -17.53 21.74
C LYS A 51 10.25 -18.49 20.69
N ILE A 52 10.54 -19.71 21.11
CA ILE A 52 10.79 -20.83 20.21
C ILE A 52 9.45 -21.32 19.65
N PHE A 53 9.41 -21.56 18.34
CA PHE A 53 8.28 -22.12 17.59
C PHE A 53 8.61 -23.57 17.23
N PRO A 54 8.10 -24.55 18.00
CA PRO A 54 8.30 -25.96 17.71
C PRO A 54 7.81 -26.39 16.33
N ARG A 55 8.45 -27.40 15.75
CA ARG A 55 8.05 -27.99 14.45
C ARG A 55 6.62 -28.56 14.45
N SER A 56 6.08 -28.75 13.25
CA SER A 56 4.84 -29.49 12.98
C SER A 56 3.55 -28.84 13.52
N LYS A 57 3.61 -27.54 13.86
CA LYS A 57 2.43 -26.74 14.23
C LYS A 57 2.42 -25.43 13.47
N ILE A 58 1.24 -25.03 13.01
CA ILE A 58 1.02 -23.70 12.43
C ILE A 58 0.84 -22.70 13.57
N TYR A 59 1.59 -21.61 13.55
CA TYR A 59 1.49 -20.55 14.53
C TYR A 59 0.93 -19.29 13.88
N THR A 60 -0.22 -18.84 14.35
CA THR A 60 -0.75 -17.52 13.99
C THR A 60 -0.19 -16.45 14.93
N SER A 61 0.14 -15.29 14.37
CA SER A 61 0.69 -14.16 15.09
C SER A 61 -0.24 -13.71 16.23
N ASN A 62 0.34 -13.42 17.39
CA ASN A 62 -0.42 -13.03 18.58
C ASN A 62 -0.91 -11.58 18.46
N LEU A 63 -0.06 -10.72 17.90
CA LEU A 63 -0.34 -9.32 17.63
C LEU A 63 -0.95 -9.21 16.23
N SER A 64 -1.82 -8.21 16.04
CA SER A 64 -2.19 -7.80 14.70
C SER A 64 -0.91 -7.34 14.00
N VAL A 65 -0.61 -7.96 12.87
CA VAL A 65 0.50 -7.52 12.02
C VAL A 65 0.03 -6.20 11.40
N ASN A 66 0.91 -5.21 11.33
CA ASN A 66 0.61 -3.95 10.67
C ASN A 66 0.60 -4.15 9.14
N ILE A 67 -0.38 -4.90 8.68
CA ILE A 67 -0.88 -4.96 7.30
C ILE A 67 -1.82 -3.76 7.25
N THR A 68 -1.30 -2.60 6.85
CA THR A 68 -2.02 -1.34 7.00
C THR A 68 -3.30 -1.41 6.17
N PRO A 69 -4.50 -1.46 6.78
CA PRO A 69 -5.75 -1.60 6.04
C PRO A 69 -6.21 -0.20 5.61
N ILE A 70 -5.33 0.55 4.93
CA ILE A 70 -5.76 1.78 4.29
C ILE A 70 -6.67 1.35 3.16
N ARG A 71 -7.96 1.60 3.30
CA ARG A 71 -8.93 1.25 2.27
C ARG A 71 -8.92 2.27 1.14
N ILE A 72 -8.82 3.55 1.49
CA ILE A 72 -8.87 4.66 0.54
C ILE A 72 -7.57 5.44 0.61
N LEU A 73 -7.06 5.81 -0.55
CA LEU A 73 -6.03 6.83 -0.68
C LEU A 73 -6.64 8.10 -1.26
N ARG A 74 -6.34 9.22 -0.60
CA ARG A 74 -6.73 10.56 -1.03
C ARG A 74 -5.49 11.37 -1.36
N ILE A 75 -5.47 11.98 -2.54
CA ILE A 75 -4.39 12.85 -2.99
C ILE A 75 -4.88 14.29 -2.85
N ASP A 76 -4.31 15.02 -1.89
CA ASP A 76 -4.55 16.43 -1.71
C ASP A 76 -3.44 17.24 -2.41
N CYS A 77 -3.81 18.35 -3.06
CA CYS A 77 -2.92 19.22 -3.81
C CYS A 77 -3.11 20.67 -3.37
N GLY A 78 -2.06 21.28 -2.83
CA GLY A 78 -2.12 22.66 -2.32
C GLY A 78 -2.42 23.74 -3.38
N LEU A 79 -2.41 23.38 -4.67
CA LEU A 79 -2.64 24.30 -5.77
C LEU A 79 -4.08 24.37 -6.27
N ILE A 80 -4.97 23.50 -5.83
CA ILE A 80 -6.33 23.45 -6.37
C ILE A 80 -7.35 24.16 -5.47
N SER A 81 -8.46 24.56 -6.09
CA SER A 81 -9.68 25.06 -5.46
C SER A 81 -10.89 24.38 -6.09
N GLY A 82 -12.01 24.34 -5.34
CA GLY A 82 -13.30 23.87 -5.84
C GLY A 82 -13.67 22.42 -5.49
N ALA A 83 -12.85 21.72 -4.71
CA ALA A 83 -13.26 20.52 -4.00
C ALA A 83 -13.92 20.91 -2.67
N TYR A 84 -15.02 20.27 -2.30
CA TYR A 84 -15.74 20.54 -1.05
C TYR A 84 -16.10 19.25 -0.33
N CYS A 85 -15.89 19.21 0.98
CA CYS A 85 -16.39 18.15 1.86
C CYS A 85 -17.28 18.80 2.92
N ASN A 86 -18.55 18.42 2.97
CA ASN A 86 -19.54 18.97 3.91
C ASN A 86 -19.60 20.52 3.91
N GLY A 87 -19.47 21.13 2.73
CA GLY A 87 -19.50 22.59 2.55
C GLY A 87 -18.18 23.31 2.89
N ILE A 88 -17.17 22.60 3.37
CA ILE A 88 -15.83 23.13 3.62
C ILE A 88 -14.97 22.89 2.38
N GLU A 89 -14.29 23.94 1.91
CA GLU A 89 -13.35 23.81 0.79
C GLU A 89 -12.17 22.92 1.18
N MET A 90 -11.88 21.94 0.33
CA MET A 90 -10.79 20.98 0.49
C MET A 90 -9.80 21.11 -0.66
N HIS A 91 -8.70 20.37 -0.56
CA HIS A 91 -7.64 20.34 -1.57
C HIS A 91 -7.54 18.99 -2.27
N THR A 92 -8.58 18.16 -2.15
CA THR A 92 -8.63 16.82 -2.71
C THR A 92 -8.70 16.85 -4.22
N LEU A 93 -7.65 16.34 -4.86
CA LEU A 93 -7.54 16.21 -6.31
C LEU A 93 -8.16 14.90 -6.79
N TYR A 94 -7.90 13.80 -6.06
CA TYR A 94 -8.36 12.47 -6.44
C TYR A 94 -8.43 11.57 -5.22
N GLU A 95 -9.47 10.74 -5.14
CA GLU A 95 -9.69 9.77 -4.08
C GLU A 95 -10.09 8.43 -4.71
N PHE A 96 -9.53 7.33 -4.22
CA PHE A 96 -9.81 5.99 -4.74
C PHE A 96 -9.59 4.90 -3.69
N ASP A 97 -10.32 3.80 -3.84
CA ASP A 97 -10.09 2.57 -3.07
C ASP A 97 -8.84 1.83 -3.56
N ILE A 98 -8.09 1.28 -2.60
CA ILE A 98 -7.08 0.25 -2.85
C ILE A 98 -7.81 -1.06 -3.13
N ASP A 99 -7.76 -1.51 -4.38
CA ASP A 99 -8.40 -2.73 -4.89
C ASP A 99 -7.38 -3.83 -5.25
N VAL A 100 -6.15 -3.66 -4.79
CA VAL A 100 -5.07 -4.65 -4.96
C VAL A 100 -4.70 -5.23 -3.60
N GLU A 101 -4.27 -6.48 -3.60
CA GLU A 101 -3.76 -7.12 -2.39
C GLU A 101 -2.42 -6.49 -1.95
N PRO A 102 -2.11 -6.53 -0.64
CA PRO A 102 -0.81 -6.09 -0.14
C PRO A 102 0.35 -6.76 -0.88
N GLY A 103 1.36 -5.97 -1.28
CA GLY A 103 2.54 -6.45 -2.02
C GLY A 103 2.44 -6.36 -3.54
N PHE A 104 1.26 -6.04 -4.08
CA PHE A 104 1.10 -5.75 -5.51
C PHE A 104 1.36 -4.28 -5.82
N LYS A 105 1.75 -4.01 -7.07
CA LYS A 105 1.85 -2.64 -7.59
C LYS A 105 0.46 -2.03 -7.73
N LEU A 106 0.22 -0.92 -7.05
CA LEU A 106 -0.99 -0.10 -7.19
C LEU A 106 -0.80 0.93 -8.32
N THR A 107 -1.75 1.01 -9.26
CA THR A 107 -1.77 2.02 -10.32
C THR A 107 -3.20 2.46 -10.54
N LYS A 108 -3.44 3.78 -10.48
CA LYS A 108 -4.77 4.36 -10.51
C LYS A 108 -4.80 5.58 -11.41
N GLU A 109 -5.84 5.65 -12.21
CA GLU A 109 -6.13 6.75 -13.13
C GLU A 109 -7.62 7.08 -13.03
N PRO A 110 -8.00 8.37 -12.95
CA PRO A 110 -9.41 8.75 -12.97
C PRO A 110 -10.08 8.31 -14.27
N GLN A 111 -11.18 7.55 -14.20
CA GLN A 111 -11.95 7.17 -15.39
C GLN A 111 -12.51 8.39 -16.14
N ASN A 112 -12.91 9.42 -15.38
CA ASN A 112 -13.37 10.70 -15.91
C ASN A 112 -12.46 11.80 -15.36
N VAL A 113 -11.65 12.41 -16.24
CA VAL A 113 -10.70 13.45 -15.83
C VAL A 113 -11.43 14.75 -15.56
N THR A 114 -11.50 15.15 -14.29
CA THR A 114 -12.03 16.44 -13.86
C THR A 114 -10.87 17.41 -13.63
N TYR A 115 -10.88 18.54 -14.33
CA TYR A 115 -9.90 19.60 -14.15
C TYR A 115 -10.37 20.59 -13.09
N MET A 116 -9.57 20.76 -12.03
CA MET A 116 -9.82 21.76 -11.00
C MET A 116 -9.11 23.08 -11.30
N SER A 117 -9.67 24.17 -10.77
CA SER A 117 -9.04 25.49 -10.91
C SER A 117 -7.78 25.58 -10.06
N VAL A 118 -6.73 26.18 -10.62
CA VAL A 118 -5.48 26.45 -9.89
C VAL A 118 -5.60 27.78 -9.16
N LYS A 119 -5.22 27.79 -7.87
CA LYS A 119 -5.25 28.98 -7.01
C LYS A 119 -3.86 29.65 -6.85
N PRO A 120 -3.83 30.98 -6.67
CA PRO A 120 -4.94 31.91 -6.87
C PRO A 120 -5.32 31.99 -8.36
N ARG A 121 -6.57 32.35 -8.65
CA ARG A 121 -7.05 32.50 -10.03
C ARG A 121 -6.19 33.55 -10.77
N GLY A 122 -5.81 33.26 -12.01
CA GLY A 122 -5.00 34.15 -12.83
C GLY A 122 -3.49 34.09 -12.54
N ARG A 123 -3.06 33.14 -11.70
CA ARG A 123 -1.63 32.85 -11.48
C ARG A 123 -0.91 32.53 -12.80
N GLN A 124 0.22 33.20 -13.04
CA GLN A 124 1.02 33.04 -14.26
C GLN A 124 2.09 31.94 -14.15
N PHE A 125 2.58 31.68 -12.93
CA PHE A 125 3.66 30.74 -12.66
C PHE A 125 3.37 29.89 -11.42
N ILE A 126 3.82 28.63 -11.44
CA ILE A 126 3.71 27.69 -10.33
C ILE A 126 5.11 27.51 -9.74
N ASP A 127 5.36 28.11 -8.58
CA ASP A 127 6.67 28.07 -7.92
C ASP A 127 6.89 26.77 -7.14
N ASN A 128 5.82 26.22 -6.57
CA ASN A 128 5.85 25.04 -5.72
C ASN A 128 4.55 24.26 -5.86
N ILE A 129 4.65 22.93 -5.81
CA ILE A 129 3.51 22.02 -5.71
C ILE A 129 3.66 21.19 -4.44
N THR A 130 2.72 21.35 -3.52
CA THR A 130 2.59 20.45 -2.35
C THR A 130 1.56 19.38 -2.67
N LEU A 131 1.96 18.12 -2.54
CA LEU A 131 1.09 16.96 -2.64
C LEU A 131 1.14 16.18 -1.33
N GLU A 132 -0.02 15.78 -0.84
CA GLU A 132 -0.18 14.94 0.33
C GLU A 132 -0.99 13.71 -0.06
N ILE A 133 -0.53 12.53 0.35
CA ILE A 133 -1.29 11.29 0.20
C ILE A 133 -1.78 10.90 1.59
N LEU A 134 -3.10 10.86 1.73
CA LEU A 134 -3.81 10.71 2.99
C LEU A 134 -4.63 9.42 3.00
N ASP A 135 -4.88 8.90 4.19
CA ASP A 135 -5.83 7.80 4.42
C ASP A 135 -7.28 8.31 4.50
N ASP A 136 -8.22 7.40 4.75
CA ASP A 136 -9.66 7.67 4.84
C ASP A 136 -10.07 8.56 6.02
N VAL A 137 -9.18 8.77 6.99
CA VAL A 137 -9.38 9.65 8.14
C VAL A 137 -8.49 10.90 8.10
N GLY A 138 -7.73 11.10 7.02
CA GLY A 138 -6.95 12.30 6.74
C GLY A 138 -5.53 12.32 7.31
N ASN A 139 -4.97 11.17 7.70
CA ASN A 139 -3.58 11.08 8.14
C ASN A 139 -2.64 10.85 6.96
N LEU A 140 -1.40 11.37 7.05
CA LEU A 140 -0.35 11.11 6.08
C LEU A 140 -0.02 9.61 6.01
N VAL A 141 -0.05 9.07 4.80
CA VAL A 141 0.29 7.66 4.55
C VAL A 141 1.80 7.47 4.54
N ASN A 142 2.28 6.53 5.35
CA ASN A 142 3.68 6.13 5.38
C ASN A 142 3.95 4.96 4.44
N PHE A 143 4.58 5.24 3.31
CA PHE A 143 4.97 4.25 2.29
C PHE A 143 6.28 3.52 2.58
N ARG A 144 6.90 3.73 3.75
CA ARG A 144 8.09 2.99 4.22
C ARG A 144 9.26 2.97 3.22
N GLY A 145 9.42 4.04 2.44
CA GLY A 145 10.47 4.17 1.43
C GLY A 145 10.13 3.56 0.07
N GLU A 146 8.90 3.07 -0.14
CA GLU A 146 8.45 2.66 -1.47
C GLU A 146 8.44 3.85 -2.45
N LYS A 147 8.72 3.54 -3.72
CA LYS A 147 8.75 4.54 -4.78
C LYS A 147 7.33 4.89 -5.22
N ILE A 148 6.96 6.15 -4.98
CA ILE A 148 5.67 6.71 -5.40
C ILE A 148 5.89 7.55 -6.66
N ILE A 149 4.99 7.42 -7.63
CA ILE A 149 4.97 8.24 -8.85
C ILE A 149 3.60 8.89 -8.93
N ILE A 150 3.55 10.22 -8.95
CA ILE A 150 2.33 10.99 -9.21
C ILE A 150 2.54 11.76 -10.51
N LYS A 151 1.59 11.64 -11.43
CA LYS A 151 1.54 12.43 -12.66
C LYS A 151 0.43 13.46 -12.53
N LEU A 152 0.80 14.74 -12.58
CA LEU A 152 -0.15 15.85 -12.65
C LEU A 152 -0.27 16.32 -14.10
N GLU A 153 -1.49 16.59 -14.54
CA GLU A 153 -1.77 17.18 -15.85
C GLU A 153 -2.38 18.57 -15.66
N LEU A 154 -1.80 19.56 -16.35
CA LEU A 154 -2.29 20.93 -16.37
C LEU A 154 -2.88 21.23 -17.73
N ARG A 155 -4.13 21.71 -17.75
CA ARG A 155 -4.82 22.12 -18.98
C ARG A 155 -4.95 23.64 -19.03
N ARG A 156 -4.50 24.22 -20.15
CA ARG A 156 -4.78 25.63 -20.47
C ARG A 156 -6.26 25.77 -20.82
N LEU A 157 -6.96 26.64 -20.10
CA LEU A 157 -8.30 27.07 -20.50
C LEU A 157 -8.15 27.93 -21.76
N SER A 158 -8.75 27.49 -22.87
CA SER A 158 -8.94 28.39 -24.01
C SER A 158 -9.89 29.48 -23.55
N SER A 159 -9.46 30.74 -23.61
CA SER A 159 -10.37 31.88 -23.54
C SER A 159 -11.41 31.69 -24.65
N ALA A 160 -12.70 31.64 -24.28
CA ALA A 160 -13.77 31.75 -25.26
C ALA A 160 -13.51 33.02 -26.08
N SER A 161 -13.25 32.83 -27.37
CA SER A 161 -13.13 33.89 -28.38
C SER A 161 -14.46 34.56 -28.63
#